data_AF-A0A0Q7K894-F1
#
_entry.id   AF-A0A0Q7K894-F1
#
_cell.length_a   1.000
_cell.length_b   1.000
_cell.length_c   1.000
_cell.angle_alpha   90.00
_cell.angle_beta   90.00
_cell.angle_gamma   90.00
#
_symmetry.space_group_name_H-M   'P 1'
#
loop_
_entity.id
_entity.type
_entity.pdbx_description
1 polymer ?
#
loop_
_entity_poly.entity_id
_entity_poly.type
_entity_poly.pdbx_seq_one_letter_code
_entity_poly.pdbx_strand_id
1 'polypeptide(L)'
;MLHRNPNLRIAIVSFEHGIATRWGRLIREGVMSHLELGLTLDPSTRAKHDWALLGAGGSVYCCGINGSLTSRPVDLLIIDDPYKNAEQADSSAWQTTVRDFWTEVALPRLGAGAGAPVVIIQTRWRDDDMAGWLAEEGDGWRVINIPAQADHDPEKCETDILGRQPGEYMLSARGRKLADWEKKKREVGSRSWNALYQGRPAPDSGNILQRSWWQFYDEPLHLSQNDTLYALSSGHDLGHTAAHKRRGQSSGKSVHEQERIRFGSRRSVTRHQ
;
A
#
# COMPACT_ATOMS: atom_id res chain seq x y z
N MET A 1 7.79 4.13 25.56
CA MET A 1 8.15 2.70 25.74
C MET A 1 9.31 2.53 26.70
N LEU A 2 10.44 3.22 26.51
CA LEU A 2 11.59 3.19 27.45
C LEU A 2 11.22 3.49 28.91
N HIS A 3 10.31 4.43 29.17
CA HIS A 3 9.83 4.69 30.53
C HIS A 3 9.13 3.48 31.19
N ARG A 4 8.41 2.66 30.40
CA ARG A 4 7.75 1.45 30.89
C ARG A 4 8.71 0.26 30.97
N ASN A 5 9.69 0.19 30.08
CA ASN A 5 10.74 -0.82 30.07
C ASN A 5 12.10 -0.17 29.74
N PRO A 6 12.89 0.19 30.77
CA PRO A 6 14.20 0.82 30.59
C PRO A 6 15.26 -0.11 29.98
N ASN A 7 14.99 -1.40 29.80
CA ASN A 7 15.90 -2.35 29.16
C ASN A 7 15.64 -2.53 27.65
N LEU A 8 14.66 -1.83 27.09
CA LEU A 8 14.27 -1.99 25.69
C LEU A 8 15.33 -1.41 24.74
N ARG A 9 15.80 -2.23 23.79
CA ARG A 9 16.73 -1.81 22.72
C ARG A 9 15.96 -1.51 21.45
N ILE A 10 15.88 -0.23 21.08
CA ILE A 10 15.08 0.26 19.96
C ILE A 10 15.99 0.58 18.77
N ALA A 11 15.66 0.06 17.60
CA ALA A 11 16.24 0.48 16.32
C ALA A 11 15.22 1.29 15.52
N ILE A 12 15.64 2.43 14.98
CA ILE A 12 14.83 3.28 14.10
C ILE A 12 15.54 3.43 12.75
N VAL A 13 14.86 3.09 11.67
CA VAL A 13 15.42 3.05 10.33
C VAL A 13 14.59 3.94 9.42
N SER A 14 15.24 4.71 8.56
CA SER A 14 14.57 5.47 7.50
C SER A 14 15.31 5.28 6.17
N PHE A 15 14.75 5.76 5.06
CA PHE A 15 15.44 5.70 3.76
C PHE A 15 16.88 6.28 3.82
N GLU A 16 17.13 7.26 4.70
CA GLU A 16 18.42 7.90 4.90
C GLU A 16 18.78 8.09 6.39
N HIS A 17 20.07 7.96 6.71
CA HIS A 17 20.60 8.04 8.08
C HIS A 17 20.28 9.38 8.78
N GLY A 18 20.32 10.51 8.06
CA GLY A 18 20.03 11.82 8.63
C GLY A 18 18.58 11.96 9.13
N ILE A 19 17.63 11.36 8.40
CA ILE A 19 16.21 11.34 8.79
C ILE A 19 16.02 10.48 10.04
N ALA A 20 16.58 9.27 10.06
CA ALA A 20 16.51 8.41 11.23
C ALA A 20 17.16 9.06 12.47
N THR A 21 18.31 9.72 12.30
CA THR A 21 19.03 10.42 13.38
C THR A 21 18.19 11.51 14.05
N ARG A 22 17.27 12.14 13.30
CA ARG A 22 16.35 13.13 13.87
C ARG A 22 15.51 12.52 14.99
N TRP A 23 15.02 11.30 14.82
CA TRP A 23 14.23 10.60 15.84
C TRP A 23 15.07 10.28 17.07
N GLY A 24 16.26 9.71 16.89
CA GLY A 24 17.19 9.45 17.98
C GLY A 24 17.50 10.70 18.81
N ARG A 25 17.73 11.84 18.14
CA ARG A 25 17.92 13.14 18.79
C ARG A 25 16.70 13.56 19.61
N LEU A 26 15.50 13.53 19.02
CA LEU A 26 14.28 13.98 19.68
C LEU A 26 13.94 13.15 20.92
N ILE A 27 14.11 11.83 20.84
CA ILE A 27 13.90 10.93 21.98
C ILE A 27 14.91 11.25 23.09
N ARG A 28 16.19 11.42 22.73
CA ARG A 28 17.25 11.76 23.66
C ARG A 28 17.01 13.09 24.38
N GLU A 29 16.61 14.12 23.62
CA GLU A 29 16.24 15.43 24.17
C GLU A 29 15.02 15.33 25.09
N GLY A 30 14.03 14.50 24.73
CA GLY A 30 12.88 14.20 25.58
C GLY A 30 13.26 13.57 26.91
N VAL A 31 14.18 12.60 26.90
CA VAL A 31 14.72 12.01 28.14
C VAL A 31 15.41 13.05 29.01
N MET A 32 16.18 13.97 28.41
CA MET A 32 16.88 15.02 29.17
C MET A 32 15.94 16.07 29.78
N SER A 33 14.85 16.39 29.10
CA SER A 33 13.91 17.45 29.53
C SER A 33 12.82 16.96 30.48
N HIS A 34 12.65 15.65 30.64
CA HIS A 34 11.60 15.03 31.45
C HIS A 34 12.20 14.11 32.52
N LEU A 35 12.79 14.70 33.57
CA LEU A 35 13.44 13.96 34.66
C LEU A 35 12.46 13.06 35.43
N GLU A 36 11.17 13.41 35.44
CA GLU A 36 10.09 12.62 36.03
C GLU A 36 9.93 11.22 35.39
N LEU A 37 10.53 10.99 34.22
CA LEU A 37 10.57 9.67 33.60
C LEU A 37 11.50 8.70 34.34
N GLY A 38 12.37 9.18 35.23
CA GLY A 38 13.34 8.35 35.96
C GLY A 38 14.41 7.73 35.07
N LEU A 39 14.61 8.27 33.87
CA LEU A 39 15.58 7.78 32.89
C LEU A 39 16.82 8.69 32.88
N THR A 40 18.01 8.09 32.92
CA THR A 40 19.28 8.81 32.84
C THR A 40 20.03 8.33 31.62
N LEU A 41 20.62 9.24 30.84
CA LEU A 41 21.45 8.89 29.69
C LEU A 41 22.85 8.46 30.15
N ASP A 42 23.41 7.44 29.51
CA ASP A 42 24.79 7.04 29.75
C ASP A 42 25.76 8.12 29.20
N PRO A 43 26.62 8.72 30.05
CA PRO A 43 27.54 9.77 29.64
C PRO A 43 28.64 9.30 28.68
N SER A 44 28.87 7.98 28.53
CA SER A 44 29.80 7.39 27.58
C SER A 44 29.23 7.30 26.15
N THR A 45 27.89 7.34 26.00
CA THR A 45 27.22 7.27 24.70
C THR A 45 26.48 8.58 24.40
N ARG A 46 27.03 9.39 23.51
CA ARG A 46 26.53 10.77 23.25
C ARG A 46 26.02 11.00 21.84
N ALA A 47 26.18 10.03 20.94
CA ALA A 47 25.78 10.21 19.55
C ALA A 47 24.26 10.34 19.45
N LYS A 48 23.79 11.26 18.61
CA LYS A 48 22.35 11.50 18.40
C LYS A 48 21.62 10.27 17.85
N HIS A 49 22.34 9.43 17.10
CA HIS A 49 21.84 8.20 16.49
C HIS A 49 22.22 6.94 17.27
N ASP A 50 22.99 7.04 18.36
CA ASP A 50 23.46 5.87 19.12
C ASP A 50 23.73 6.27 20.57
N TRP A 51 22.79 5.93 21.45
CA TRP A 51 22.89 6.23 22.87
C TRP A 51 22.15 5.19 23.73
N ALA A 52 22.59 5.06 24.97
CA ALA A 52 22.07 4.12 25.96
C ALA A 52 21.61 4.84 27.23
N LEU A 53 20.82 4.12 28.04
CA LEU A 53 20.44 4.53 29.38
C LEU A 53 21.50 4.08 30.40
N LEU A 54 21.81 4.95 31.36
CA LEU A 54 22.68 4.61 32.48
C LEU A 54 21.93 3.72 33.47
N GLY A 55 22.58 2.63 33.90
CA GLY A 55 22.01 1.71 34.90
C GLY A 55 20.89 0.80 34.38
N ALA A 56 20.65 0.76 33.06
CA ALA A 56 19.71 -0.13 32.41
C ALA A 56 20.25 -0.61 31.05
N GLY A 57 19.70 -1.70 30.50
CA GLY A 57 20.13 -2.27 29.22
C GLY A 57 19.56 -1.58 27.98
N GLY A 58 18.70 -0.57 28.14
CA GLY A 58 17.97 0.05 27.04
C GLY A 58 18.80 1.04 26.25
N SER A 59 18.53 1.09 24.95
CA SER A 59 19.26 1.92 24.00
C SER A 59 18.40 2.33 22.82
N VAL A 60 18.83 3.37 22.12
CA VAL A 60 18.26 3.80 20.84
C VAL A 60 19.37 3.89 19.82
N TYR A 61 19.19 3.16 18.73
CA TYR A 61 20.06 3.18 17.57
C TYR A 61 19.28 3.62 16.33
N CYS A 62 19.87 4.49 15.51
CA CYS A 62 19.25 5.00 14.30
C CYS A 62 20.15 4.82 13.07
N CYS A 63 19.60 4.31 11.97
CA CYS A 63 20.35 4.17 10.73
C CYS A 63 19.50 4.39 9.48
N GLY A 64 20.15 4.53 8.32
CA GLY A 64 19.45 4.48 7.03
C GLY A 64 19.20 3.02 6.60
N ILE A 65 18.44 2.82 5.52
CA ILE A 65 18.27 1.51 4.87
C ILE A 65 19.62 0.90 4.44
N ASN A 66 20.56 1.72 3.95
CA ASN A 66 21.94 1.31 3.67
C ASN A 66 22.82 1.14 4.91
N GLY A 67 22.25 1.35 6.10
CA GLY A 67 22.95 1.25 7.37
C GLY A 67 23.07 -0.19 7.86
N SER A 68 23.91 -0.38 8.88
CA SER A 68 24.12 -1.67 9.52
C SER A 68 23.37 -1.75 10.84
N LEU A 69 22.67 -2.86 11.07
CA LEU A 69 22.20 -3.28 12.40
C LEU A 69 23.10 -4.38 13.00
N THR A 70 24.28 -4.61 12.43
CA THR A 70 25.16 -5.72 12.82
C THR A 70 25.64 -5.59 14.28
N SER A 71 25.65 -6.73 14.97
CA SER A 71 26.03 -6.87 16.39
C SER A 71 25.15 -6.09 17.37
N ARG A 72 23.95 -5.66 16.94
CA ARG A 72 22.99 -4.94 17.79
C ARG A 72 21.70 -5.76 17.91
N PRO A 73 21.46 -6.39 19.07
CA PRO A 73 20.18 -7.04 19.31
C PRO A 73 19.07 -5.98 19.42
N VAL A 74 17.92 -6.24 18.79
CA VAL A 74 16.80 -5.30 18.68
C VAL A 74 15.58 -5.91 19.35
N ASP A 75 14.97 -5.18 20.29
CA ASP A 75 13.71 -5.56 20.95
C ASP A 75 12.50 -4.84 20.35
N LEU A 76 12.73 -3.77 19.58
CA LEU A 76 11.72 -3.05 18.81
C LEU A 76 12.37 -2.43 17.58
N LEU A 77 11.88 -2.77 16.39
CA LEU A 77 12.30 -2.17 15.14
C LEU A 77 11.20 -1.24 14.62
N ILE A 78 11.57 0.01 14.33
CA ILE A 78 10.71 0.99 13.67
C ILE A 78 11.33 1.32 12.32
N ILE A 79 10.58 1.17 11.24
CA ILE A 79 10.98 1.59 9.89
C ILE A 79 10.07 2.74 9.47
N ASP A 80 10.63 3.93 9.32
CA ASP A 80 9.96 5.17 8.96
C ASP A 80 10.37 5.58 7.54
N ASP A 81 9.45 5.41 6.60
CA ASP A 81 9.62 5.68 5.16
C ASP A 81 10.92 5.07 4.58
N PRO A 82 10.90 3.79 4.13
CA PRO A 82 12.06 3.17 3.48
C PRO A 82 12.35 3.73 2.07
N TYR A 83 11.46 4.58 1.54
CA TYR A 83 11.59 5.25 0.25
C TYR A 83 11.46 6.77 0.41
N LYS A 84 12.36 7.51 -0.22
CA LYS A 84 12.40 8.98 -0.24
C LYS A 84 11.31 9.59 -1.09
N ASN A 85 11.08 9.00 -2.26
CA ASN A 85 10.24 9.56 -3.33
C ASN A 85 9.86 8.46 -4.35
N ALA A 86 9.04 8.84 -5.35
CA ALA A 86 8.61 7.96 -6.43
C ALA A 86 9.78 7.39 -7.25
N GLU A 87 10.77 8.22 -7.62
CA GLU A 87 11.94 7.77 -8.39
C GLU A 87 12.70 6.64 -7.69
N GLN A 88 12.89 6.78 -6.37
CA GLN A 88 13.54 5.76 -5.57
C GLN A 88 12.65 4.52 -5.40
N ALA A 89 11.33 4.68 -5.28
CA ALA A 89 10.39 3.56 -5.26
C ALA A 89 10.38 2.79 -6.58
N ASP A 90 10.48 3.48 -7.72
CA ASP A 90 10.51 2.89 -9.07
C ASP A 90 11.89 2.31 -9.44
N SER A 91 12.92 2.61 -8.65
CA SER A 91 14.27 2.06 -8.84
C SER A 91 14.34 0.61 -8.39
N SER A 92 14.45 -0.32 -9.34
CA SER A 92 14.67 -1.74 -9.04
C SER A 92 15.89 -1.97 -8.13
N ALA A 93 16.97 -1.22 -8.32
CA ALA A 93 18.16 -1.29 -7.49
C ALA A 93 17.86 -0.91 -6.02
N TRP A 94 17.05 0.13 -5.80
CA TRP A 94 16.66 0.49 -4.43
C TRP A 94 15.64 -0.50 -3.85
N GLN A 95 14.71 -1.03 -4.64
CA GLN A 95 13.80 -2.08 -4.19
C GLN A 95 14.59 -3.32 -3.71
N THR A 96 15.61 -3.75 -4.45
CA THR A 96 16.54 -4.80 -4.02
C THR A 96 17.22 -4.40 -2.72
N THR A 97 17.74 -3.18 -2.62
CA THR A 97 18.38 -2.68 -1.39
C THR A 97 17.45 -2.77 -0.16
N VAL A 98 16.18 -2.40 -0.30
CA VAL A 98 15.19 -2.48 0.78
C VAL A 98 14.87 -3.93 1.16
N ARG A 99 14.75 -4.83 0.16
CA ARG A 99 14.54 -6.26 0.39
C ARG A 99 15.75 -6.91 1.07
N ASP A 100 16.96 -6.61 0.63
CA ASP A 100 18.21 -7.11 1.22
C ASP A 100 18.38 -6.59 2.65
N PHE A 101 18.09 -5.31 2.89
CA PHE A 101 18.05 -4.76 4.24
C PHE A 101 17.09 -5.56 5.14
N TRP A 102 15.87 -5.83 4.69
CA TRP A 102 14.93 -6.61 5.48
C TRP A 102 15.44 -8.03 5.75
N THR A 103 15.82 -8.75 4.69
CA THR A 103 16.10 -10.18 4.75
C THR A 103 17.45 -10.51 5.40
N GLU A 104 18.49 -9.71 5.12
CA GLU A 104 19.86 -10.00 5.53
C GLU A 104 20.29 -9.19 6.77
N VAL A 105 19.72 -7.99 6.96
CA VAL A 105 20.12 -7.08 8.04
C VAL A 105 19.11 -7.06 9.18
N ALA A 106 17.82 -6.82 8.91
CA ALA A 106 16.82 -6.65 9.95
C ALA A 106 16.35 -7.98 10.55
N LEU A 107 15.84 -8.90 9.72
CA LEU A 107 15.26 -10.17 10.18
C LEU A 107 16.17 -10.95 11.13
N PRO A 108 17.49 -11.11 10.88
CA PRO A 108 18.33 -11.88 11.79
C PRO A 108 18.58 -11.22 13.16
N ARG A 109 18.19 -9.94 13.33
CA ARG A 109 18.37 -9.17 14.57
C ARG A 109 17.11 -9.14 15.44
N LEU A 110 15.96 -9.51 14.87
CA LEU A 110 14.71 -9.71 15.58
C LEU A 110 14.81 -11.11 16.23
N GLY A 111 15.21 -11.17 17.50
CA GLY A 111 15.66 -12.41 18.17
C GLY A 111 14.73 -13.63 18.08
N ALA A 112 15.24 -14.79 18.48
CA ALA A 112 14.51 -16.07 18.41
C ALA A 112 13.23 -16.11 19.29
N GLY A 113 12.22 -16.87 18.87
CA GLY A 113 10.95 -17.04 19.59
C GLY A 113 9.80 -16.25 18.97
N ALA A 114 9.04 -15.50 19.77
CA ALA A 114 7.93 -14.66 19.28
C ALA A 114 8.39 -13.44 18.43
N GLY A 115 9.70 -13.28 18.21
CA GLY A 115 10.30 -12.16 17.50
C GLY A 115 10.25 -10.84 18.29
N ALA A 116 10.96 -9.83 17.77
CA ALA A 116 10.79 -8.45 18.22
C ALA A 116 9.66 -7.79 17.41
N PRO A 117 8.78 -6.99 18.04
CA PRO A 117 7.78 -6.22 17.31
C PRO A 117 8.43 -5.32 16.25
N VAL A 118 7.83 -5.30 15.07
CA VAL A 118 8.22 -4.41 13.98
C VAL A 118 7.07 -3.49 13.66
N VAL A 119 7.36 -2.20 13.57
CA VAL A 119 6.41 -1.18 13.13
C VAL A 119 6.96 -0.53 11.87
N ILE A 120 6.21 -0.63 10.78
CA ILE A 120 6.53 0.04 9.52
C ILE A 120 5.51 1.17 9.34
N ILE A 121 6.02 2.39 9.23
CA ILE A 121 5.24 3.57 8.91
C ILE A 121 5.79 4.06 7.58
N GLN A 122 4.97 4.04 6.54
CA GLN A 122 5.40 4.54 5.25
C GLN A 122 4.27 5.18 4.44
N THR A 123 4.64 6.16 3.64
CA THR A 123 3.84 6.62 2.51
C THR A 123 3.91 5.57 1.41
N ARG A 124 2.75 5.13 0.91
CA ARG A 124 2.68 4.15 -0.19
C ARG A 124 3.06 4.80 -1.51
N TRP A 125 3.98 4.21 -2.25
CA TRP A 125 4.41 4.67 -3.58
C TRP A 125 4.00 3.69 -4.68
N ARG A 126 4.11 2.39 -4.39
CA ARG A 126 3.83 1.29 -5.32
C ARG A 126 3.06 0.19 -4.61
N ASP A 127 2.32 -0.60 -5.38
CA ASP A 127 1.63 -1.77 -4.86
C ASP A 127 2.61 -2.80 -4.28
N ASP A 128 3.79 -2.93 -4.89
CA ASP A 128 4.88 -3.85 -4.52
C ASP A 128 6.00 -3.23 -3.65
N ASP A 129 5.77 -2.05 -3.06
CA ASP A 129 6.69 -1.44 -2.08
C ASP A 129 6.78 -2.26 -0.77
N MET A 130 7.66 -1.88 0.16
CA MET A 130 7.95 -2.66 1.39
C MET A 130 6.71 -3.17 2.13
N ALA A 131 5.76 -2.29 2.46
CA ALA A 131 4.54 -2.70 3.13
C ALA A 131 3.62 -3.52 2.22
N GLY A 132 3.63 -3.27 0.90
CA GLY A 132 2.90 -4.06 -0.08
C GLY A 132 3.29 -5.52 -0.07
N TRP A 133 4.56 -5.82 -0.35
CA TRP A 133 5.01 -7.21 -0.43
C TRP A 133 5.04 -7.91 0.93
N LEU A 134 5.34 -7.21 2.02
CA LEU A 134 5.29 -7.81 3.37
C LEU A 134 3.87 -8.18 3.79
N ALA A 135 2.88 -7.40 3.39
CA ALA A 135 1.47 -7.72 3.64
C ALA A 135 0.99 -8.94 2.84
N GLU A 136 1.57 -9.19 1.66
CA GLU A 136 1.26 -10.36 0.83
C GLU A 136 1.99 -11.63 1.30
N GLU A 137 3.23 -11.51 1.78
CA GLU A 137 4.10 -12.65 2.09
C GLU A 137 3.77 -13.38 3.43
N GLY A 138 2.93 -12.84 4.32
CA GLY A 138 2.67 -13.58 5.56
C GLY A 138 1.54 -13.13 6.47
N ASP A 139 1.07 -14.09 7.28
CA ASP A 139 -0.04 -13.98 8.24
C ASP A 139 0.30 -13.20 9.52
N GLY A 140 1.46 -12.53 9.57
CA GLY A 140 1.98 -11.85 10.77
C GLY A 140 1.75 -10.34 10.83
N TRP A 141 1.32 -9.73 9.73
CA TRP A 141 1.20 -8.27 9.64
C TRP A 141 -0.23 -7.79 9.84
N ARG A 142 -0.40 -6.87 10.80
CA ARG A 142 -1.62 -6.07 10.90
C ARG A 142 -1.44 -4.80 10.07
N VAL A 143 -2.10 -4.76 8.91
CA VAL A 143 -2.11 -3.56 8.06
C VAL A 143 -3.12 -2.54 8.58
N ILE A 144 -2.68 -1.30 8.73
CA ILE A 144 -3.53 -0.16 9.07
C ILE A 144 -3.33 0.91 7.99
N ASN A 145 -4.39 1.18 7.22
CA ASN A 145 -4.40 2.27 6.26
C ASN A 145 -5.26 3.42 6.78
N ILE A 146 -4.70 4.62 6.84
CA ILE A 146 -5.41 5.83 7.28
C ILE A 146 -5.47 6.80 6.09
N PRO A 147 -6.53 6.74 5.26
CA PRO A 147 -6.61 7.58 4.07
C PRO A 147 -6.90 9.03 4.43
N ALA A 148 -6.42 9.96 3.60
CA ALA A 148 -6.66 11.39 3.72
C ALA A 148 -8.16 11.71 3.64
N GLN A 149 -8.87 11.07 2.73
CA GLN A 149 -10.32 11.08 2.65
C GLN A 149 -10.83 9.68 2.99
N ALA A 150 -11.74 9.57 3.98
CA ALA A 150 -12.35 8.28 4.31
C ALA A 150 -13.08 7.71 3.07
N ASP A 151 -12.77 6.48 2.70
CA ASP A 151 -13.26 5.81 1.49
C ASP A 151 -13.71 4.37 1.75
N HIS A 152 -14.08 4.10 3.00
CA HIS A 152 -14.71 2.84 3.40
C HIS A 152 -16.16 2.79 2.92
N ASP A 153 -16.66 1.59 2.74
CA ASP A 153 -18.02 1.30 2.34
C ASP A 153 -18.83 0.69 3.49
N PRO A 154 -19.70 1.47 4.18
CA PRO A 154 -20.53 0.96 5.27
C PRO A 154 -21.48 -0.17 4.85
N GLU A 155 -21.89 -0.23 3.59
CA GLU A 155 -22.77 -1.30 3.09
C GLU A 155 -22.05 -2.65 3.04
N LYS A 156 -20.71 -2.64 2.98
CA LYS A 156 -19.85 -3.83 3.08
C LYS A 156 -19.36 -4.10 4.50
N CYS A 157 -19.93 -3.44 5.50
CA CYS A 157 -19.48 -3.50 6.90
C CYS A 157 -18.02 -3.04 7.08
N GLU A 158 -17.50 -2.20 6.19
CA GLU A 158 -16.19 -1.58 6.37
C GLU A 158 -16.31 -0.39 7.32
N THR A 159 -15.24 -0.09 8.05
CA THR A 159 -15.20 1.04 8.99
C THR A 159 -13.90 1.80 8.86
N ASP A 160 -13.96 3.13 8.90
CA ASP A 160 -12.76 3.95 9.07
C ASP A 160 -12.18 3.80 10.48
N ILE A 161 -10.87 3.58 10.59
CA ILE A 161 -10.21 3.34 11.88
C ILE A 161 -10.25 4.55 12.83
N LEU A 162 -10.50 5.75 12.29
CA LEU A 162 -10.68 6.98 13.08
C LEU A 162 -12.16 7.30 13.35
N GLY A 163 -13.09 6.45 12.89
CA GLY A 163 -14.54 6.64 13.09
C GLY A 163 -15.16 7.75 12.23
N ARG A 164 -14.50 8.17 11.16
CA ARG A 164 -15.00 9.20 10.22
C ARG A 164 -16.13 8.68 9.35
N GLN A 165 -16.94 9.57 8.79
CA GLN A 165 -17.93 9.21 7.76
C GLN A 165 -17.27 9.10 6.37
N PRO A 166 -17.81 8.29 5.44
CA PRO A 166 -17.32 8.26 4.06
C PRO A 166 -17.28 9.66 3.43
N GLY A 167 -16.17 9.97 2.75
CA GLY A 167 -15.92 11.28 2.14
C GLY A 167 -15.30 12.32 3.10
N GLU A 168 -15.27 12.07 4.40
CA GLU A 168 -14.70 13.00 5.39
C GLU A 168 -13.17 13.01 5.36
N TYR A 169 -12.59 14.20 5.38
CA TYR A 169 -11.15 14.40 5.38
C TYR A 169 -10.54 14.27 6.78
N MET A 170 -9.33 13.74 6.87
CA MET A 170 -8.57 13.73 8.12
C MET A 170 -8.28 15.14 8.62
N LEU A 171 -8.25 15.29 9.95
CA LEU A 171 -7.76 16.49 10.60
C LEU A 171 -6.29 16.67 10.27
N SER A 172 -5.97 17.78 9.60
CA SER A 172 -4.60 18.08 9.23
C SER A 172 -3.86 18.70 10.41
N ALA A 173 -2.71 18.12 10.75
CA ALA A 173 -1.76 18.74 11.69
C ALA A 173 -1.26 20.13 11.23
N ARG A 174 -1.45 20.47 9.94
CA ARG A 174 -1.08 21.77 9.36
C ARG A 174 -2.28 22.72 9.21
N GLY A 175 -3.45 22.36 9.76
CA GLY A 175 -4.65 23.20 9.71
C GLY A 175 -5.32 23.31 8.34
N ARG A 176 -5.09 22.35 7.42
CA ARG A 176 -5.80 22.29 6.14
C ARG A 176 -7.31 22.19 6.36
N LYS A 177 -8.06 23.00 5.61
CA LYS A 177 -9.51 22.95 5.51
C LYS A 177 -9.94 22.11 4.31
N LEU A 178 -11.24 21.86 4.20
CA LEU A 178 -11.83 21.13 3.07
C LEU A 178 -11.38 21.68 1.70
N ALA A 179 -11.41 23.00 1.52
CA ALA A 179 -10.98 23.63 0.27
C ALA A 179 -9.51 23.36 -0.08
N ASP A 180 -8.63 23.28 0.92
CA ASP A 180 -7.21 22.97 0.72
C ASP A 180 -7.02 21.51 0.29
N TRP A 181 -7.80 20.60 0.87
CA TRP A 181 -7.78 19.18 0.49
C TRP A 181 -8.24 18.97 -0.95
N GLU A 182 -9.35 19.59 -1.33
CA GLU A 182 -9.88 19.51 -2.70
C GLU A 182 -8.93 20.13 -3.72
N LYS A 183 -8.33 21.28 -3.38
CA LYS A 183 -7.27 21.88 -4.19
C LYS A 183 -6.09 20.93 -4.33
N LYS A 184 -5.62 20.35 -3.22
CA LYS A 184 -4.48 19.43 -3.24
C LYS A 184 -4.76 18.18 -4.07
N LYS A 185 -5.95 17.59 -3.95
CA LYS A 185 -6.41 16.43 -4.72
C LYS A 185 -6.35 16.68 -6.23
N ARG A 186 -6.74 17.88 -6.68
CA ARG A 186 -6.61 18.29 -8.09
C ARG A 186 -5.15 18.50 -8.51
N GLU A 187 -4.35 19.14 -7.68
CA GLU A 187 -2.95 19.47 -8.00
C GLU A 187 -2.04 18.25 -8.14
N VAL A 188 -2.21 17.23 -7.28
CA VAL A 188 -1.31 16.06 -7.28
C VAL A 188 -1.67 15.01 -8.33
N GLY A 189 -2.89 15.08 -8.87
CA GLY A 189 -3.42 14.10 -9.82
C GLY A 189 -3.86 12.79 -9.17
N SER A 190 -4.65 12.00 -9.90
CA SER A 190 -5.31 10.79 -9.39
C SER A 190 -4.34 9.70 -8.93
N ARG A 191 -3.28 9.43 -9.70
CA ARG A 191 -2.27 8.41 -9.36
C ARG A 191 -1.58 8.73 -8.03
N SER A 192 -1.03 9.95 -7.90
CA SER A 192 -0.36 10.39 -6.67
C SER A 192 -1.34 10.52 -5.50
N TRP A 193 -2.60 10.91 -5.75
CA TRP A 193 -3.64 10.94 -4.73
C TRP A 193 -3.90 9.53 -4.18
N ASN A 194 -4.14 8.57 -5.06
CA ASN A 194 -4.43 7.19 -4.68
C ASN A 194 -3.27 6.56 -3.91
N ALA A 195 -2.02 6.76 -4.36
CA ALA A 195 -0.84 6.26 -3.66
C ALA A 195 -0.60 6.99 -2.33
N LEU A 196 -0.25 8.29 -2.39
CA LEU A 196 0.29 9.03 -1.23
C LEU A 196 -0.76 9.42 -0.20
N TYR A 197 -2.02 9.60 -0.61
CA TYR A 197 -3.07 10.12 0.25
C TYR A 197 -4.10 9.06 0.62
N GLN A 198 -4.43 8.13 -0.28
CA GLN A 198 -5.36 7.03 0.03
C GLN A 198 -4.66 5.73 0.42
N GLY A 199 -3.34 5.61 0.24
CA GLY A 199 -2.60 4.38 0.56
C GLY A 199 -2.91 3.20 -0.37
N ARG A 200 -3.42 3.48 -1.59
CA ARG A 200 -3.85 2.51 -2.60
C ARG A 200 -3.11 2.76 -3.93
N PRO A 201 -1.78 2.55 -3.96
CA PRO A 201 -1.04 2.61 -5.22
C PRO A 201 -1.56 1.53 -6.17
N ALA A 202 -1.52 1.80 -7.47
CA ALA A 202 -1.92 0.85 -8.51
C ALA A 202 -0.67 0.24 -9.16
N PRO A 203 -0.76 -1.01 -9.66
CA PRO A 203 0.33 -1.63 -10.41
C PRO A 203 0.68 -0.79 -11.64
N ASP A 204 1.97 -0.75 -11.99
CA ASP A 204 2.43 -0.09 -13.22
C ASP A 204 1.92 -0.78 -14.49
N SER A 205 1.63 -2.08 -14.42
CA SER A 205 1.17 -2.90 -15.53
C SER A 205 -0.35 -2.88 -15.74
N GLY A 206 -1.11 -2.16 -14.89
CA GLY A 206 -2.52 -1.92 -15.10
C GLY A 206 -2.73 -0.85 -16.17
N ASN A 207 -3.41 -1.18 -17.28
CA ASN A 207 -3.75 -0.23 -18.33
C ASN A 207 -4.27 1.08 -17.73
N ILE A 208 -3.52 2.17 -17.90
CA ILE A 208 -3.94 3.51 -17.47
C ILE A 208 -5.17 3.88 -18.29
N LEU A 209 -6.38 3.68 -17.77
CA LEU A 209 -7.59 4.14 -18.45
C LEU A 209 -7.58 5.67 -18.50
N GLN A 210 -7.08 6.25 -19.60
CA GLN A 210 -7.08 7.69 -19.75
C GLN A 210 -8.48 8.16 -20.05
N ARG A 211 -8.91 9.27 -19.43
CA ARG A 211 -10.21 9.88 -19.73
C ARG A 211 -10.37 10.20 -21.23
N SER A 212 -9.27 10.52 -21.91
CA SER A 212 -9.20 10.76 -23.35
C SER A 212 -9.54 9.53 -24.21
N TRP A 213 -9.42 8.32 -23.67
CA TRP A 213 -9.78 7.09 -24.37
C TRP A 213 -11.29 6.85 -24.41
N TRP A 214 -12.04 7.55 -23.56
CA TRP A 214 -13.49 7.45 -23.52
C TRP A 214 -14.08 8.32 -24.63
N GLN A 215 -14.62 7.65 -25.65
CA GLN A 215 -15.49 8.27 -26.63
C GLN A 215 -16.90 8.25 -26.04
N PHE A 216 -17.45 9.43 -25.76
CA PHE A 216 -18.86 9.56 -25.39
C PHE A 216 -19.66 9.72 -26.67
N TYR A 217 -20.68 8.88 -26.84
CA TYR A 217 -21.60 8.96 -27.96
C TYR A 217 -22.98 9.33 -27.43
N ASP A 218 -23.58 10.38 -27.99
CA ASP A 218 -24.96 10.79 -27.64
C ASP A 218 -26.00 9.83 -28.26
N GLU A 219 -25.60 9.10 -29.30
CA GLU A 219 -26.42 8.07 -29.95
C GLU A 219 -25.64 6.75 -30.04
N PRO A 220 -26.31 5.59 -29.83
CA PRO A 220 -25.64 4.30 -29.90
C PRO A 220 -25.07 4.06 -31.32
N LEU A 221 -23.81 3.62 -31.39
CA LEU A 221 -23.16 3.21 -32.63
C LEU A 221 -23.96 2.09 -33.29
N HIS A 222 -24.68 2.40 -34.37
CA HIS A 222 -25.35 1.39 -35.16
C HIS A 222 -24.35 0.69 -36.09
N LEU A 223 -24.04 -0.57 -35.80
CA LEU A 223 -23.34 -1.46 -36.73
C LEU A 223 -24.38 -2.09 -37.66
N SER A 224 -24.45 -1.64 -38.91
CA SER A 224 -25.25 -2.31 -39.94
C SER A 224 -24.49 -3.51 -40.50
N GLN A 225 -24.67 -4.69 -39.89
CA GLN A 225 -24.42 -5.96 -40.58
C GLN A 225 -25.77 -6.64 -40.81
N ASN A 226 -26.17 -6.72 -42.09
CA ASN A 226 -27.30 -7.48 -42.62
C ASN A 226 -28.57 -7.47 -41.74
N ASP A 227 -29.38 -6.42 -41.91
CA ASP A 227 -30.81 -6.33 -41.54
C ASP A 227 -31.20 -6.74 -40.11
N THR A 228 -30.27 -6.72 -39.16
CA THR A 228 -30.59 -6.89 -37.74
C THR A 228 -30.02 -5.74 -36.93
N LEU A 229 -30.89 -4.83 -36.51
CA LEU A 229 -30.59 -3.79 -35.53
C LEU A 229 -30.34 -4.42 -34.15
N TYR A 230 -29.08 -4.48 -33.73
CA TYR A 230 -28.74 -4.68 -32.32
C TYR A 230 -28.53 -3.31 -31.69
N ALA A 231 -29.51 -2.86 -30.91
CA ALA A 231 -29.31 -1.72 -30.00
C ALA A 231 -28.66 -2.26 -28.72
N LEU A 232 -27.45 -1.82 -28.41
CA LEU A 232 -26.90 -1.96 -27.06
C LEU A 232 -27.60 -0.93 -26.18
N SER A 233 -28.67 -1.34 -25.51
CA SER A 233 -29.28 -0.51 -24.47
C SER A 233 -28.30 -0.38 -23.31
N SER A 234 -28.01 0.85 -22.89
CA SER A 234 -27.28 1.17 -21.66
C SER A 234 -28.09 0.70 -20.45
N GLY A 235 -27.90 -0.56 -20.06
CA GLY A 235 -28.50 -1.12 -18.86
C GLY A 235 -27.77 -0.63 -17.62
N HIS A 236 -28.30 0.43 -17.00
CA HIS A 236 -28.30 0.51 -15.55
C HIS A 236 -29.36 -0.48 -15.05
N ASP A 237 -29.01 -1.76 -14.92
CA ASP A 237 -29.58 -2.65 -13.90
C ASP A 237 -28.94 -4.04 -13.95
N LEU A 238 -28.54 -4.53 -12.77
CA LEU A 238 -28.19 -5.92 -12.54
C LEU A 238 -29.47 -6.75 -12.58
N GLY A 239 -29.83 -7.28 -13.74
CA GLY A 239 -30.97 -8.18 -13.86
C GLY A 239 -31.10 -8.80 -15.24
N HIS A 240 -30.97 -10.12 -15.31
CA HIS A 240 -31.13 -10.96 -16.50
C HIS A 240 -32.17 -10.44 -17.50
N THR A 241 -31.78 -10.22 -18.76
CA THR A 241 -32.73 -10.04 -19.86
C THR A 241 -32.35 -10.92 -21.05
N ALA A 242 -33.20 -11.91 -21.31
CA ALA A 242 -33.14 -12.79 -22.46
C ALA A 242 -33.67 -12.06 -23.70
N ALA A 243 -32.95 -12.15 -24.83
CA ALA A 243 -33.40 -11.60 -26.10
C ALA A 243 -34.57 -12.43 -26.67
N HIS A 244 -35.76 -11.84 -26.77
CA HIS A 244 -36.91 -12.45 -27.46
C HIS A 244 -36.87 -12.12 -28.96
N LYS A 245 -36.71 -13.15 -29.78
CA LYS A 245 -36.75 -13.10 -31.24
C LYS A 245 -38.21 -13.13 -31.74
N ARG A 246 -38.72 -12.04 -32.33
CA ARG A 246 -39.93 -12.09 -33.18
C ARG A 246 -39.50 -12.25 -34.64
N ARG A 247 -39.84 -13.39 -35.25
CA ARG A 247 -39.69 -13.62 -36.69
C ARG A 247 -40.99 -13.22 -37.41
N GLY A 248 -40.90 -12.29 -38.34
CA GLY A 248 -41.93 -12.07 -39.36
C GLY A 248 -41.93 -13.21 -40.37
N GLN A 249 -43.12 -13.68 -40.74
CA GLN A 249 -43.34 -14.71 -41.76
C GLN A 249 -43.24 -14.10 -43.17
N SER A 250 -42.47 -14.72 -44.06
CA SER A 250 -42.84 -14.83 -45.48
C SER A 250 -42.16 -16.04 -46.13
N SER A 251 -42.87 -16.60 -47.09
CA SER A 251 -42.77 -17.92 -47.72
C SER A 251 -41.65 -18.06 -48.76
N GLY A 252 -40.99 -19.22 -48.82
CA GLY A 252 -40.14 -19.61 -49.96
C GLY A 252 -39.32 -20.88 -49.70
N LYS A 253 -39.22 -21.76 -50.71
CA LYS A 253 -38.85 -23.19 -50.62
C LYS A 253 -37.36 -23.48 -50.35
N SER A 254 -37.15 -24.72 -49.91
CA SER A 254 -35.94 -25.47 -49.57
C SER A 254 -34.72 -25.32 -50.50
N VAL A 255 -33.50 -25.51 -49.95
CA VAL A 255 -32.56 -26.62 -50.25
C VAL A 255 -31.42 -26.60 -49.19
N HIS A 256 -30.89 -27.80 -48.92
CA HIS A 256 -29.80 -28.24 -48.03
C HIS A 256 -28.61 -27.29 -47.80
N GLU A 257 -28.08 -27.29 -46.56
CA GLU A 257 -26.74 -27.83 -46.25
C GLU A 257 -26.59 -28.04 -44.73
N GLN A 258 -26.07 -29.20 -44.32
CA GLN A 258 -25.73 -29.53 -42.93
C GLN A 258 -24.23 -29.25 -42.73
N GLU A 259 -23.86 -28.55 -41.66
CA GLU A 259 -22.56 -28.79 -41.05
C GLU A 259 -22.61 -28.59 -39.53
N ARG A 260 -22.36 -29.70 -38.81
CA ARG A 260 -22.12 -29.76 -37.37
C ARG A 260 -20.61 -29.73 -37.17
N ILE A 261 -20.08 -28.72 -36.46
CA ILE A 261 -18.71 -28.78 -35.94
C ILE A 261 -18.77 -28.87 -34.41
N ARG A 262 -18.28 -30.00 -33.89
CA ARG A 262 -18.10 -30.33 -32.47
C ARG A 262 -16.85 -29.62 -31.95
N PHE A 263 -16.94 -28.93 -30.82
CA PHE A 263 -15.76 -28.51 -30.05
C PHE A 263 -15.29 -29.66 -29.16
N GLY A 264 -14.12 -30.21 -29.49
CA GLY A 264 -13.42 -31.22 -28.70
C GLY A 264 -12.66 -30.58 -27.53
N SER A 265 -12.91 -31.10 -26.34
CA SER A 265 -12.16 -30.83 -25.11
C SER A 265 -11.05 -31.86 -24.92
N ARG A 266 -9.97 -31.43 -24.25
CA ARG A 266 -8.85 -32.14 -23.60
C ARG A 266 -7.49 -31.93 -24.26
N ARG A 267 -6.56 -31.37 -23.48
CA ARG A 267 -5.30 -32.05 -23.15
C ARG A 267 -4.95 -31.86 -21.68
N SER A 268 -4.83 -33.00 -21.02
CA SER A 268 -4.34 -33.23 -19.68
C SER A 268 -2.82 -33.30 -19.65
N VAL A 269 -2.29 -32.92 -18.49
CA VAL A 269 -0.94 -33.09 -17.97
C VAL A 269 -0.55 -34.57 -17.90
N THR A 270 0.70 -34.92 -18.23
CA THR A 270 1.44 -36.02 -17.58
C THR A 270 2.96 -35.78 -17.58
N ARG A 271 3.59 -36.12 -16.45
CA ARG A 271 5.02 -36.08 -16.11
C ARG A 271 5.80 -37.32 -16.60
N HIS A 272 7.14 -37.18 -16.49
CA HIS A 272 8.24 -38.16 -16.39
C HIS A 272 9.07 -38.35 -17.67
N GLN A 273 10.35 -37.96 -17.63
CA GLN A 273 11.42 -38.58 -16.85
C GLN A 273 12.28 -37.52 -16.16
#